data_AF-A0A3P6AHE8-F1
#
_entry.id   AF-A0A3P6AHE8-F1
#
_cell.length_a   1.000
_cell.length_b   1.000
_cell.length_c   1.000
_cell.angle_alpha   90.00
_cell.angle_beta   90.00
_cell.angle_gamma   90.00
#
_symmetry.space_group_name_H-M   'P 1'
#
loop_
_entity.id
_entity.type
_entity.pdbx_description
1 polymer ?
#
loop_
_entity_poly.entity_id
_entity_poly.type
_entity_poly.pdbx_seq_one_letter_code
_entity_poly.pdbx_strand_id
1 'polypeptide(L)'
;MPKSQIPNLPDELLSKIIEHLREESAWYLGALMWYGKRGYELVHQRSILKRCNVTPIVDETPFGIQNFGHFCNFFLKCVEVGNIEAIYFEGLHLSTTLRVEEAIKVLEPNVPMHGL
;
A
#
# COMPACT_ATOMS: atom_id res chain seq x y z
N MET A 1 10.97 25.55 2.59
CA MET A 1 12.03 24.54 2.34
C MET A 1 12.21 24.40 0.83
N PRO A 2 13.43 24.36 0.30
CA PRO A 2 13.64 24.10 -1.12
C PRO A 2 13.09 22.70 -1.42
N LYS A 3 12.21 22.58 -2.42
CA LYS A 3 11.79 21.26 -2.92
C LYS A 3 13.07 20.59 -3.43
N SER A 4 13.53 19.55 -2.75
CA SER A 4 14.54 18.64 -3.27
C SER A 4 13.96 18.03 -4.54
N GLN A 5 14.24 18.66 -5.68
CA GLN A 5 13.99 18.04 -6.97
C GLN A 5 14.85 16.78 -6.98
N ILE A 6 14.19 15.63 -7.02
CA ILE A 6 14.84 14.38 -7.43
C ILE A 6 15.64 14.74 -8.70
N PRO A 7 16.95 14.40 -8.79
CA PRO A 7 17.69 14.58 -10.03
C PRO A 7 16.86 14.00 -11.17
N ASN A 8 16.84 14.67 -12.32
CA ASN A 8 15.89 14.40 -13.39
C ASN A 8 16.18 13.04 -14.07
N LEU A 9 15.90 11.96 -13.33
CA LEU A 9 16.07 10.58 -13.73
C LEU A 9 14.95 10.24 -14.72
N PRO A 10 15.19 9.48 -15.79
CA PRO A 10 14.13 9.00 -16.68
C PRO A 10 13.02 8.24 -15.94
N ASP A 11 11.76 8.38 -16.38
CA ASP A 11 10.62 7.66 -15.79
C ASP A 11 10.79 6.15 -15.83
N GLU A 12 11.45 5.63 -16.87
CA GLU A 12 11.72 4.20 -17.01
C GLU A 12 12.63 3.67 -15.89
N LEU A 13 13.68 4.41 -15.53
CA LEU A 13 14.57 4.01 -14.44
C LEU A 13 13.87 4.14 -13.09
N LEU A 14 13.11 5.21 -12.88
CA LEU A 14 12.36 5.41 -11.65
C LEU A 14 11.30 4.32 -11.47
N SER A 15 10.63 3.92 -12.56
CA SER A 15 9.67 2.82 -12.56
C SER A 15 10.34 1.49 -12.22
N LYS A 16 11.52 1.18 -12.79
CA LYS A 16 12.29 -0.02 -12.44
C LYS A 16 12.67 -0.06 -10.95
N ILE A 17 13.06 1.08 -10.39
CA ILE A 17 13.34 1.20 -8.95
C ILE A 17 12.07 0.93 -8.13
N ILE A 18 10.95 1.56 -8.48
CA ILE A 18 9.67 1.35 -7.78
C ILE A 18 9.22 -0.11 -7.86
N GLU A 19 9.33 -0.73 -9.03
CA GLU A 19 8.99 -2.13 -9.25
C GLU A 19 9.80 -3.08 -8.35
N HIS A 20 11.08 -2.76 -8.12
CA HIS A 20 11.91 -3.53 -7.20
C HIS A 20 11.55 -3.25 -5.73
N LEU A 21 11.48 -1.97 -5.35
CA LEU A 21 11.19 -1.56 -3.97
C LEU A 21 9.81 -2.02 -3.50
N ARG A 22 8.80 -2.06 -4.37
CA ARG A 22 7.46 -2.53 -3.99
C ARG A 22 7.45 -3.99 -3.58
N GLU A 23 8.37 -4.81 -4.10
CA GLU A 23 8.45 -6.24 -3.79
C GLU A 23 9.15 -6.43 -2.44
N GLU A 24 10.15 -5.61 -2.16
CA GLU A 24 10.82 -5.59 -0.85
C GLU A 24 9.92 -5.05 0.24
N SER A 25 9.46 -3.80 0.13
CA SER A 25 8.65 -3.14 1.15
C SER A 25 8.04 -1.83 0.65
N ALA A 26 6.73 -1.68 0.85
CA ALA A 26 6.01 -0.43 0.70
C ALA A 26 6.60 0.73 1.52
N TRP A 27 7.32 0.44 2.61
CA TRP A 27 7.97 1.44 3.45
C TRP A 27 8.96 2.31 2.67
N TYR A 28 9.75 1.69 1.78
CA TYR A 28 10.76 2.40 0.99
C TYR A 28 10.16 3.31 -0.07
N LEU A 29 8.92 3.05 -0.50
CA LEU A 29 8.18 3.93 -1.40
C LEU A 29 7.79 5.25 -0.74
N GLY A 30 7.78 5.32 0.61
CA GLY A 30 7.52 6.53 1.39
C GLY A 30 8.42 7.70 0.99
N ALA A 31 9.72 7.42 0.77
CA ALA A 31 10.65 8.44 0.30
C ALA A 31 10.25 8.98 -1.07
N LEU A 32 9.91 8.11 -2.03
CA LEU A 32 9.53 8.52 -3.39
C LEU A 32 8.24 9.35 -3.43
N MET A 33 7.29 9.03 -2.55
CA MET A 33 6.08 9.83 -2.38
C MET A 33 6.38 11.23 -1.81
N TRP A 34 7.36 11.32 -0.90
CA TRP A 34 7.76 12.58 -0.26
C TRP A 34 8.52 13.53 -1.19
N TYR A 35 9.41 12.98 -2.04
CA TYR A 35 10.32 13.76 -2.86
C TYR A 35 9.66 14.48 -4.06
N GLY A 36 8.39 14.22 -4.37
CA GLY A 36 7.62 15.07 -5.28
C GLY A 36 6.42 14.42 -5.96
N LYS A 37 5.62 15.26 -6.65
CA LYS A 37 4.38 14.85 -7.36
C LYS A 37 4.61 13.68 -8.33
N ARG A 38 5.74 13.68 -9.04
CA ARG A 38 6.09 12.65 -10.01
C ARG A 38 6.28 11.27 -9.37
N GLY A 39 7.04 11.19 -8.27
CA GLY A 39 7.22 9.93 -7.53
C GLY A 39 5.90 9.46 -6.90
N TYR A 40 5.12 10.40 -6.35
CA TYR A 40 3.79 10.11 -5.85
C TYR A 40 2.88 9.48 -6.92
N GLU A 41 2.81 10.06 -8.12
CA GLU A 41 1.97 9.55 -9.22
C GLU A 41 2.40 8.15 -9.68
N LEU A 42 3.70 7.89 -9.79
CA LEU A 42 4.23 6.58 -10.18
C LEU A 42 3.94 5.49 -9.12
N VAL A 43 4.16 5.80 -7.85
CA VAL A 43 3.88 4.87 -6.73
C VAL A 43 2.39 4.54 -6.63
N HIS A 44 1.51 5.48 -6.97
CA HIS A 44 0.05 5.31 -6.93
C HIS A 44 -0.55 4.67 -8.20
N GLN A 45 0.28 4.18 -9.12
CA GLN A 45 -0.22 3.40 -10.23
C GLN A 45 -0.87 2.11 -9.72
N ARG A 46 -2.01 1.74 -10.33
CA ARG A 46 -2.79 0.57 -9.93
C ARG A 46 -1.97 -0.73 -9.93
N SER A 47 -1.07 -0.90 -10.90
CA SER A 47 -0.16 -2.06 -10.99
C SER A 47 0.80 -2.17 -9.81
N ILE A 48 1.30 -1.03 -9.32
CA ILE A 48 2.20 -0.96 -8.16
C ILE A 48 1.42 -1.28 -6.88
N LEU A 49 0.33 -0.54 -6.63
CA LEU A 49 -0.49 -0.70 -5.43
C LEU A 49 -1.00 -2.13 -5.25
N LYS A 50 -1.41 -2.79 -6.34
CA LYS A 50 -1.97 -4.15 -6.30
C LYS A 50 -0.94 -5.22 -5.91
N ARG A 51 0.35 -4.98 -6.16
CA ARG A 51 1.44 -5.94 -5.96
C ARG A 51 2.44 -5.52 -4.88
N CYS A 52 2.17 -4.43 -4.19
CA CYS A 52 3.06 -3.89 -3.18
C CYS A 52 3.06 -4.77 -1.93
N ASN A 53 4.24 -5.14 -1.43
CA ASN A 53 4.40 -5.80 -0.15
C ASN A 53 4.13 -4.79 0.97
N VAL A 54 2.98 -4.91 1.63
CA VAL A 54 2.57 -4.00 2.70
C VAL A 54 2.91 -4.52 4.09
N THR A 55 3.33 -5.79 4.19
CA THR A 55 3.61 -6.48 5.45
C THR A 55 4.54 -5.69 6.38
N PRO A 56 5.69 -5.14 5.92
CA PRO A 56 6.58 -4.40 6.82
C PRO A 56 5.96 -3.14 7.41
N ILE A 57 5.07 -2.46 6.68
CA ILE A 57 4.36 -1.28 7.22
C ILE A 57 3.49 -1.72 8.41
N VAL A 58 2.78 -2.83 8.25
CA VAL A 58 1.86 -3.35 9.26
C VAL A 58 2.62 -3.89 10.48
N ASP A 59 3.69 -4.65 10.26
CA ASP A 59 4.46 -5.29 11.33
C ASP A 59 5.30 -4.29 12.13
N GLU A 60 6.00 -3.38 11.46
CA GLU A 60 6.89 -2.41 12.11
C GLU A 60 6.11 -1.23 12.68
N THR A 61 5.00 -0.85 12.03
CA THR A 61 4.16 0.27 12.46
C THR A 61 2.66 -0.04 12.34
N PRO A 62 2.11 -0.86 13.24
CA PRO A 62 0.67 -1.18 13.24
C PRO A 62 -0.22 0.07 13.32
N PHE A 63 0.25 1.14 13.96
CA PHE A 63 -0.44 2.44 14.02
C PHE A 63 -0.27 3.30 12.77
N GLY A 64 0.71 2.98 11.91
CA GLY A 64 1.00 3.71 10.67
C GLY A 64 -0.08 3.56 9.61
N ILE A 65 -0.88 2.49 9.66
CA ILE A 65 -2.03 2.25 8.77
C ILE A 65 -3.37 2.67 9.38
N GLN A 66 -3.43 2.92 10.70
CA GLN A 66 -4.64 3.34 11.39
C GLN A 66 -4.99 4.79 11.06
N ASN A 67 -6.17 5.25 11.52
CA ASN A 67 -6.62 6.63 11.34
C ASN A 67 -5.51 7.63 11.68
N PHE A 68 -5.26 8.57 10.74
CA PHE A 68 -4.21 9.59 10.82
C PHE A 68 -2.76 9.08 10.72
N GLY A 69 -2.54 7.78 10.55
CA GLY A 69 -1.23 7.19 10.28
C GLY A 69 -0.65 7.63 8.94
N HIS A 70 0.68 7.73 8.87
CA HIS A 70 1.39 8.23 7.69
C HIS A 70 1.18 7.38 6.43
N PHE A 71 0.85 6.11 6.59
CA PHE A 71 0.61 5.17 5.50
C PHE A 71 -0.86 4.84 5.30
N CYS A 72 -1.78 5.32 6.15
CA CYS A 72 -3.21 5.01 6.10
C CYS A 72 -3.81 5.21 4.69
N ASN A 73 -3.62 6.41 4.10
CA ASN A 73 -4.14 6.70 2.76
C ASN A 73 -3.52 5.83 1.66
N PHE A 74 -2.25 5.45 1.80
CA PHE A 74 -1.59 4.58 0.84
C PHE A 74 -2.12 3.15 0.97
N PHE A 75 -2.22 2.64 2.20
CA PHE A 75 -2.72 1.32 2.53
C PHE A 75 -4.17 1.11 2.07
N LEU A 76 -5.06 2.07 2.33
CA LEU A 76 -6.45 2.01 1.88
C LEU A 76 -6.55 1.95 0.35
N LYS A 77 -5.70 2.68 -0.39
CA LYS A 77 -5.65 2.56 -1.85
C LYS A 77 -5.16 1.18 -2.30
N CYS A 78 -4.26 0.53 -1.57
CA CYS A 78 -3.89 -0.87 -1.82
C CYS A 78 -5.09 -1.80 -1.65
N VAL A 79 -5.91 -1.60 -0.60
CA VAL A 79 -7.16 -2.34 -0.39
C VAL A 79 -8.12 -2.14 -1.56
N GLU A 80 -8.37 -0.89 -1.96
CA GLU A 80 -9.28 -0.52 -3.07
C GLU A 80 -8.92 -1.17 -4.41
N VAL A 81 -7.62 -1.32 -4.71
CA VAL A 81 -7.18 -1.93 -5.98
C VAL A 81 -7.12 -3.46 -5.96
N GLY A 82 -7.39 -4.08 -4.80
CA GLY A 82 -7.39 -5.53 -4.65
C GLY A 82 -6.03 -6.12 -4.29
N ASN A 83 -5.23 -5.42 -3.47
CA ASN A 83 -4.01 -6.01 -2.89
C ASN A 83 -4.42 -7.00 -1.78
N ILE A 84 -4.09 -8.28 -1.96
CA ILE A 84 -4.54 -9.38 -1.09
C ILE A 84 -3.99 -9.23 0.34
N GLU A 85 -2.71 -8.84 0.48
CA GLU A 85 -2.10 -8.62 1.81
C GLU A 85 -2.78 -7.45 2.52
N ALA A 86 -2.99 -6.34 1.83
CA ALA A 86 -3.65 -5.17 2.42
C ALA A 86 -5.09 -5.49 2.84
N ILE A 87 -5.84 -6.21 2.00
CA ILE A 87 -7.19 -6.67 2.33
C ILE A 87 -7.20 -7.57 3.57
N TYR A 88 -6.25 -8.51 3.64
CA TYR A 88 -6.11 -9.40 4.79
C TYR A 88 -5.89 -8.62 6.09
N PHE A 89 -4.93 -7.69 6.09
CA PHE A 89 -4.61 -6.88 7.26
C PHE A 89 -5.74 -5.91 7.63
N GLU A 90 -6.45 -5.34 6.65
CA GLU A 90 -7.63 -4.52 6.90
C GLU A 90 -8.74 -5.35 7.55
N GLY A 91 -9.01 -6.55 7.04
CA GLY A 91 -9.97 -7.47 7.66
C GLY A 91 -9.63 -7.81 9.10
N LEU A 92 -8.35 -8.10 9.40
CA LEU A 92 -7.89 -8.31 10.77
C LEU A 92 -8.10 -7.06 11.63
N HIS A 93 -7.73 -5.88 11.13
CA HIS A 93 -7.93 -4.63 11.85
C HIS A 93 -9.41 -4.42 12.21
N LEU A 94 -10.31 -4.50 11.24
CA LEU A 94 -11.75 -4.32 11.42
C LEU A 94 -12.35 -5.34 12.39
N SER A 95 -11.83 -6.56 12.42
CA SER A 95 -12.28 -7.61 13.36
C SER A 95 -11.99 -7.27 14.82
N THR A 96 -10.96 -6.45 15.07
CA THR A 96 -10.51 -6.05 16.41
C THR A 96 -10.99 -4.67 16.85
N THR A 97 -11.32 -3.78 15.91
CA THR A 97 -11.66 -2.38 16.21
C THR A 97 -13.12 -2.00 15.97
N LEU A 98 -13.81 -2.67 15.05
CA LEU A 98 -15.21 -2.42 14.75
C LEU A 98 -16.07 -3.64 15.10
N ARG A 99 -16.43 -4.43 14.08
CA ARG A 99 -17.28 -5.62 14.20
C ARG A 99 -16.86 -6.67 13.17
N VAL A 100 -17.09 -7.93 13.52
CA VAL A 100 -16.75 -9.09 12.68
C VAL A 100 -17.45 -9.04 11.32
N GLU A 101 -18.65 -8.47 11.23
CA GLU A 101 -19.39 -8.38 9.96
C GLU A 101 -18.68 -7.50 8.93
N GLU A 102 -18.04 -6.41 9.36
CA GLU A 102 -17.27 -5.53 8.46
C GLU A 102 -15.99 -6.21 7.97
N ALA A 103 -15.33 -6.96 8.85
CA ALA A 103 -14.18 -7.78 8.48
C ALA A 103 -14.55 -8.84 7.43
N ILE A 104 -15.68 -9.54 7.62
CA ILE A 104 -16.16 -10.53 6.65
C ILE A 104 -16.42 -9.88 5.29
N LYS A 105 -17.10 -8.73 5.22
CA LYS A 105 -17.37 -8.03 3.96
C LYS A 105 -16.10 -7.70 3.16
N VAL A 106 -15.02 -7.33 3.85
CA VAL A 106 -13.73 -7.02 3.21
C VAL A 106 -13.01 -8.28 2.75
N LEU A 107 -13.07 -9.37 3.53
CA LEU A 107 -12.34 -10.61 3.26
C LEU A 107 -13.06 -11.54 2.26
N GLU A 108 -14.39 -11.63 2.32
CA GLU A 108 -15.22 -12.57 1.57
C GLU A 108 -14.98 -12.54 0.04
N PRO A 109 -14.83 -11.37 -0.62
CA PRO A 109 -14.55 -11.32 -2.06
C PRO A 109 -13.22 -11.98 -2.48
N ASN A 110 -12.32 -12.25 -1.53
CA ASN A 110 -10.98 -12.79 -1.77
C ASN A 110 -10.86 -14.26 -1.35
N VAL A 111 -11.93 -14.85 -0.81
CA VAL A 111 -11.98 -16.29 -0.55
C VAL A 111 -11.98 -17.00 -1.90
N PRO A 112 -11.00 -17.86 -2.20
CA PRO A 112 -11.02 -18.64 -3.42
C PRO A 112 -12.32 -19.47 -3.42
N MET A 113 -13.20 -19.22 -4.38
CA MET A 113 -14.27 -20.17 -4.69
C MET A 113 -13.62 -21.37 -5.36
N HIS A 114 -12.96 -22.22 -4.55
CA HIS A 114 -12.71 -23.59 -4.97
C HIS A 114 -14.09 -24.17 -5.25
N GLY A 115 -14.34 -24.49 -6.52
CA GLY A 115 -15.65 -24.93 -7.00
C GLY A 115 -16.25 -25.96 -6.04
N LEU A 116 -17.36 -25.58 -5.43
CA LEU A 116 -18.26 -26.48 -4.70
C LEU A 116 -18.88 -27.48 -5.68
#